data_AF-Q5QY33-F1
#
_entry.id   AF-Q5QY33-F1
#
_cell.length_a   1.000
_cell.length_b   1.000
_cell.length_c   1.000
_cell.angle_alpha   90.00
_cell.angle_beta   90.00
_cell.angle_gamma   90.00
#
_symmetry.space_group_name_H-M   'P 1'
#
loop_
_entity.id
_entity.type
_entity.pdbx_description
1 polymer ?
#
loop_
_entity_poly.entity_id
_entity_poly.type
_entity_poly.pdbx_seq_one_letter_code
_entity_poly.pdbx_strand_id
1 'polypeptide(L)'
;MTQANVNEWQTALLTQVDQLIELAQTRLPGRQKPTIRGPEYWQRFAKHHYVRAADLLKTGQGFEAAKHFRRAALFGHSKAMLYLGQMFLQGKDLPESIFHACCWLTLADRAGESEAAKIIDGFLHQLTARQLNSARQLAAERFEQICDASFDVHGL
;
A
#
# COMPACT_ATOMS: atom_id res chain seq x y z
N MET A 1 34.61 8.33 -48.85
CA MET A 1 33.63 9.40 -48.58
C MET A 1 32.26 8.89 -48.98
N THR A 2 31.40 8.65 -47.99
CA THR A 2 29.96 8.94 -48.01
C THR A 2 29.49 8.52 -46.63
N GLN A 3 29.28 9.51 -45.76
CA GLN A 3 28.45 9.34 -44.57
C GLN A 3 27.06 8.96 -45.10
N ALA A 4 26.85 7.66 -45.35
CA ALA A 4 25.53 7.08 -45.52
C ALA A 4 24.89 7.06 -44.12
N ASN A 5 24.53 8.27 -43.73
CA ASN A 5 23.53 8.72 -42.79
C ASN A 5 23.08 7.65 -41.79
N VAL A 6 23.73 7.63 -40.62
CA VAL A 6 23.24 6.92 -39.42
C VAL A 6 21.77 7.27 -39.13
N ASN A 7 21.27 8.40 -39.66
CA ASN A 7 19.89 8.82 -39.51
C ASN A 7 18.91 8.07 -40.43
N GLU A 8 19.33 7.49 -41.56
CA GLU A 8 18.38 6.89 -42.53
C GLU A 8 17.71 5.62 -41.99
N TRP A 9 18.49 4.71 -41.40
CA TRP A 9 17.92 3.50 -40.78
C TRP A 9 17.13 3.83 -39.52
N GLN A 10 17.52 4.86 -38.77
CA GLN A 10 16.77 5.35 -37.61
C GLN A 10 15.44 5.97 -38.03
N THR A 11 15.43 6.77 -39.10
CA THR A 11 14.19 7.32 -39.66
C THR A 11 13.29 6.24 -40.22
N ALA A 12 13.85 5.21 -40.86
CA ALA A 12 13.07 4.07 -41.35
C ALA A 12 12.44 3.29 -40.18
N LEU A 13 13.20 3.05 -39.11
CA LEU A 13 12.71 2.38 -37.90
C LEU A 13 11.60 3.19 -37.21
N LEU A 14 11.78 4.49 -37.05
CA LEU A 14 10.79 5.39 -36.46
C LEU A 14 9.50 5.41 -37.30
N THR A 15 9.64 5.51 -38.62
CA THR A 15 8.50 5.47 -39.55
C THR A 15 7.74 4.14 -39.42
N GLN A 16 8.47 3.03 -39.27
CA GLN A 16 7.86 1.70 -39.11
C GLN A 16 7.14 1.56 -37.76
N VAL A 17 7.69 2.13 -36.68
CA VAL A 17 7.03 2.18 -35.37
C VAL A 17 5.74 3.01 -35.42
N ASP A 18 5.78 4.19 -36.06
CA ASP A 18 4.61 5.07 -36.17
C ASP A 18 3.49 4.42 -36.99
N GLN A 19 3.83 3.74 -38.09
CA GLN A 19 2.87 2.97 -38.89
C GLN A 19 2.22 1.84 -38.07
N LEU A 20 2.99 1.16 -37.23
CA LEU A 20 2.45 0.12 -36.35
C LEU A 20 1.54 0.69 -35.27
N ILE A 21 1.85 1.88 -34.74
CA ILE A 21 1.01 2.57 -33.76
C ILE A 21 -0.32 2.99 -34.39
N GLU A 22 -0.32 3.61 -35.57
CA GLU A 22 -1.54 3.97 -36.28
C GLU A 22 -2.38 2.74 -36.64
N LEU A 23 -1.73 1.66 -37.08
CA LEU A 23 -2.39 0.41 -37.43
C LEU A 23 -2.99 -0.28 -36.19
N ALA A 24 -2.36 -0.12 -35.01
CA ALA A 24 -2.91 -0.57 -33.75
C ALA A 24 -4.11 0.29 -33.28
N GLN A 25 -4.06 1.61 -33.48
CA GLN A 25 -5.13 2.54 -33.10
C GLN A 25 -6.38 2.37 -33.97
N THR A 26 -6.20 2.17 -35.28
CA THR A 26 -7.30 1.93 -36.25
C THR A 26 -7.99 0.60 -36.03
N ARG A 27 -7.26 -0.45 -35.62
CA ARG A 27 -7.82 -1.77 -35.32
C ARG A 27 -8.51 -1.88 -33.96
N LEU A 28 -8.32 -0.90 -33.06
CA LEU A 28 -8.87 -0.92 -31.71
C LEU A 28 -9.51 0.43 -31.31
N PRO A 29 -10.60 0.86 -31.99
CA PRO A 29 -11.32 2.06 -31.62
C PRO A 29 -12.08 1.78 -30.31
N GLY A 30 -11.45 2.10 -29.17
CA GLY A 30 -12.05 1.93 -27.85
C GLY A 30 -11.19 1.24 -26.79
N ARG A 31 -9.90 0.96 -27.04
CA ARG A 31 -9.01 0.68 -25.90
C ARG A 31 -8.92 1.94 -25.05
N GLN A 32 -9.68 1.97 -23.95
CA GLN A 32 -9.41 2.88 -22.85
C GLN A 32 -7.90 2.78 -22.59
N LYS A 33 -7.21 3.93 -22.65
CA LYS A 33 -5.79 4.01 -22.23
C LYS A 33 -5.68 3.22 -20.93
N PRO A 34 -4.65 2.36 -20.75
CA PRO A 34 -4.46 1.69 -19.47
C PRO A 34 -4.56 2.78 -18.43
N THR A 35 -5.60 2.71 -17.59
CA THR A 35 -5.80 3.73 -16.57
C THR A 35 -4.61 3.52 -15.67
N ILE A 36 -3.57 4.36 -15.82
CA ILE A 36 -2.48 4.42 -14.87
C ILE A 36 -3.21 4.80 -13.59
N ARG A 37 -3.45 3.80 -12.75
CA ARG A 37 -4.09 3.95 -11.46
C ARG A 37 -3.04 4.64 -10.59
N GLY A 38 -2.97 5.96 -10.73
CA GLY A 38 -2.04 6.80 -10.00
C GLY A 38 -2.32 6.73 -8.49
N PRO A 39 -1.54 7.45 -7.68
CA PRO A 39 -1.66 7.45 -6.21
C PRO A 39 -3.09 7.62 -5.67
N GLU A 40 -3.94 8.34 -6.40
CA GLU A 40 -5.36 8.56 -6.10
C GLU A 40 -6.21 7.28 -6.06
N TYR A 41 -5.86 6.28 -6.87
CA TYR A 41 -6.57 5.00 -6.88
C TYR A 41 -6.35 4.27 -5.55
N TRP A 42 -5.10 4.15 -5.09
CA TRP A 42 -4.76 3.47 -3.83
C TRP A 42 -5.42 4.15 -2.63
N GLN A 43 -5.41 5.49 -2.59
CA GLN A 43 -6.09 6.26 -1.55
C GLN A 43 -7.59 5.96 -1.49
N ARG A 44 -8.26 5.84 -2.66
CA ARG A 44 -9.68 5.47 -2.72
C ARG A 44 -9.93 4.05 -2.21
N PHE A 45 -9.07 3.09 -2.57
CA PHE A 45 -9.16 1.70 -2.10
C PHE A 45 -8.91 1.58 -0.60
N ALA A 46 -7.90 2.28 -0.10
CA ALA A 46 -7.57 2.35 1.31
C ALA A 46 -8.74 2.93 2.12
N LYS A 47 -9.30 4.06 1.66
CA LYS A 47 -10.47 4.70 2.26
C LYS A 47 -11.70 3.79 2.24
N HIS A 48 -11.98 3.11 1.13
CA HIS A 48 -13.10 2.18 1.01
C HIS A 48 -13.03 1.09 2.08
N HIS A 49 -11.87 0.45 2.21
CA HIS A 49 -11.68 -0.59 3.21
C HIS A 49 -11.73 -0.05 4.65
N TYR A 50 -11.19 1.14 4.90
CA TYR A 50 -11.28 1.78 6.21
C TYR A 50 -12.74 2.04 6.63
N VAL A 51 -13.55 2.62 5.74
CA VAL A 51 -14.97 2.90 6.01
C VAL A 51 -15.72 1.60 6.30
N ARG A 52 -15.52 0.58 5.47
CA ARG A 52 -16.13 -0.74 5.67
C ARG A 52 -15.72 -1.38 7.00
N ALA A 53 -14.45 -1.25 7.39
CA ALA A 53 -13.98 -1.74 8.67
C ALA A 53 -14.66 -1.02 9.84
N ALA A 54 -14.78 0.31 9.78
CA ALA A 54 -15.44 1.10 10.81
C ALA A 54 -16.93 0.72 10.97
N ASP A 55 -17.62 0.46 9.86
CA ASP A 55 -19.02 0.01 9.90
C ASP A 55 -19.15 -1.40 10.49
N LEU A 56 -18.27 -2.33 10.11
CA LEU A 56 -18.24 -3.67 10.68
C LEU A 56 -17.99 -3.64 12.20
N LEU A 57 -17.10 -2.76 12.65
CA LEU A 57 -16.81 -2.57 14.08
C LEU A 57 -18.05 -2.10 14.85
N LYS A 58 -18.85 -1.18 14.28
CA LYS A 58 -20.14 -0.75 14.87
C LYS A 58 -21.14 -1.90 14.98
N THR A 59 -21.14 -2.83 14.02
CA THR A 59 -22.00 -4.01 14.04
C THR A 59 -21.48 -5.16 14.91
N GLY A 60 -20.35 -4.97 15.60
CA GLY A 60 -19.73 -5.99 16.46
C GLY A 60 -18.95 -7.09 15.71
N GLN A 61 -18.70 -6.92 14.41
CA GLN A 61 -17.94 -7.87 13.59
C GLN A 61 -16.45 -7.53 13.59
N GLY A 62 -15.82 -7.51 14.77
CA GLY A 62 -14.46 -7.00 14.94
C GLY A 62 -13.41 -7.78 14.14
N PHE A 63 -13.51 -9.11 14.04
CA PHE A 63 -12.54 -9.91 13.26
C PHE A 63 -12.57 -9.55 11.76
N GLU A 64 -13.76 -9.36 11.18
CA GLU A 64 -13.89 -8.90 9.78
C GLU A 64 -13.46 -7.44 9.61
N ALA A 65 -13.73 -6.59 10.61
CA ALA A 65 -13.22 -5.22 10.64
C ALA A 65 -11.69 -5.20 10.60
N ALA A 66 -11.01 -6.05 11.37
CA ALA A 66 -9.55 -6.18 11.36
C ALA A 66 -9.01 -6.57 9.98
N LYS A 67 -9.67 -7.49 9.26
CA LYS A 67 -9.27 -7.84 7.89
C LYS A 67 -9.35 -6.63 6.95
N HIS A 68 -10.41 -5.84 7.06
CA HIS A 68 -10.57 -4.63 6.26
C HIS A 68 -9.58 -3.52 6.67
N PHE A 69 -9.33 -3.31 7.96
CA PHE A 69 -8.29 -2.40 8.41
C PHE A 69 -6.91 -2.83 7.91
N ARG A 70 -6.60 -4.13 7.90
CA ARG A 70 -5.34 -4.63 7.32
C ARG A 70 -5.22 -4.30 5.84
N ARG A 71 -6.27 -4.48 5.06
CA ARG A 71 -6.25 -4.09 3.64
C ARG A 71 -6.04 -2.58 3.48
N ALA A 72 -6.74 -1.76 4.26
CA ALA A 72 -6.56 -0.32 4.22
C ALA A 72 -5.13 0.11 4.62
N ALA A 73 -4.56 -0.52 5.65
CA ALA A 73 -3.19 -0.29 6.10
C ALA A 73 -2.15 -0.69 5.05
N LEU A 74 -2.38 -1.81 4.34
CA LEU A 74 -1.51 -2.25 3.24
C LEU A 74 -1.52 -1.29 2.04
N PHE A 75 -2.57 -0.48 1.88
CA PHE A 75 -2.63 0.63 0.92
C PHE A 75 -2.22 1.98 1.54
N GLY A 76 -1.52 1.98 2.67
CA GLY A 76 -0.96 3.18 3.29
C GLY A 76 -1.93 4.00 4.15
N HIS A 77 -3.11 3.49 4.52
CA HIS A 77 -4.04 4.25 5.37
C HIS A 77 -3.56 4.33 6.82
N SER A 78 -3.05 5.50 7.21
CA SER A 78 -2.46 5.79 8.51
C SER A 78 -3.36 5.41 9.70
N LYS A 79 -4.63 5.86 9.70
CA LYS A 79 -5.58 5.51 10.78
C LYS A 79 -5.88 4.02 10.85
N ALA A 80 -5.82 3.29 9.72
CA ALA A 80 -6.10 1.86 9.74
C ALA A 80 -4.97 1.09 10.44
N MET A 81 -3.72 1.55 10.26
CA MET A 81 -2.56 1.06 11.02
C MET A 81 -2.74 1.32 12.52
N LEU A 82 -3.16 2.53 12.89
CA LEU A 82 -3.45 2.89 14.29
C LEU A 82 -4.50 1.96 14.91
N TYR A 83 -5.65 1.79 14.25
CA TYR A 83 -6.73 0.93 14.76
C TYR A 83 -6.32 -0.54 14.84
N LEU A 84 -5.59 -1.07 13.86
CA LEU A 84 -5.05 -2.43 13.94
C LEU A 84 -4.13 -2.61 15.14
N GLY A 85 -3.26 -1.63 15.39
CA GLY A 85 -2.40 -1.62 16.56
C GLY A 85 -3.19 -1.71 17.86
N GLN A 86 -4.22 -0.87 18.00
CA GLN A 86 -5.12 -0.89 19.16
C GLN A 86 -5.89 -2.21 19.29
N MET A 87 -6.37 -2.80 18.20
CA MET A 87 -7.09 -4.08 18.23
C MET A 87 -6.20 -5.22 18.74
N PHE A 88 -4.93 -5.26 18.35
CA PHE A 88 -3.96 -6.22 18.89
C PHE A 88 -3.64 -5.99 20.37
N LEU A 89 -3.70 -4.75 20.88
CA LEU A 89 -3.54 -4.48 22.31
C LEU A 89 -4.78 -4.87 23.12
N GLN A 90 -5.96 -4.71 22.54
CA GLN A 90 -7.23 -5.01 23.24
C GLN A 90 -7.50 -6.50 23.37
N GLY A 91 -7.02 -7.33 22.43
CA GLY A 91 -7.17 -8.78 22.52
C GLY A 91 -8.61 -9.31 22.38
N LYS A 92 -9.59 -8.46 22.06
CA LYS A 92 -11.02 -8.82 22.03
C LYS A 92 -11.41 -9.61 20.79
N ASP A 93 -11.08 -9.04 19.62
CA ASP A 93 -11.48 -9.56 18.30
C ASP A 93 -10.30 -10.19 17.54
N LEU A 94 -9.09 -9.93 18.01
CA LEU A 94 -7.83 -10.52 17.56
C LEU A 94 -7.10 -11.07 18.78
N PRO A 95 -6.22 -12.07 18.62
CA PRO A 95 -5.33 -12.48 19.70
C PRO A 95 -4.49 -11.30 20.18
N GLU A 96 -4.41 -11.12 21.50
CA GLU A 96 -3.60 -10.06 22.09
C GLU A 96 -2.13 -10.22 21.69
N SER A 97 -1.53 -9.15 21.18
CA SER A 97 -0.12 -9.16 20.81
C SER A 97 0.48 -7.76 20.79
N ILE A 98 1.14 -7.40 21.87
CA ILE A 98 1.88 -6.13 22.00
C ILE A 98 2.95 -6.02 20.91
N PHE A 99 3.59 -7.14 20.54
CA PHE A 99 4.56 -7.19 19.46
C PHE A 99 3.96 -6.74 18.11
N HIS A 100 2.83 -7.34 17.69
CA HIS A 100 2.17 -6.95 16.45
C HIS A 100 1.55 -5.56 16.53
N ALA A 101 1.07 -5.16 17.71
CA ALA A 101 0.60 -3.82 17.94
C ALA A 101 1.69 -2.77 17.70
N CYS A 102 2.87 -2.95 18.31
CA CYS A 102 4.01 -2.04 18.12
C CYS A 102 4.45 -1.95 16.66
N CYS A 103 4.39 -3.04 15.90
CA CYS A 103 4.65 -3.02 14.47
C CYS A 103 3.71 -2.05 13.73
N TRP A 104 2.39 -2.22 13.88
CA TRP A 104 1.41 -1.37 13.20
C TRP A 104 1.41 0.07 13.69
N LEU A 105 1.58 0.27 15.01
CA LEU A 105 1.67 1.62 15.60
C LEU A 105 2.93 2.36 15.14
N THR A 106 4.05 1.66 14.94
CA THR A 106 5.28 2.28 14.42
C THR A 106 5.05 2.81 13.00
N LEU A 107 4.32 2.06 12.17
CA LEU A 107 3.94 2.53 10.83
C LEU A 107 2.97 3.71 10.89
N ALA A 108 1.99 3.65 11.78
CA ALA A 108 1.02 4.73 11.97
C ALA A 108 1.70 6.04 12.39
N ASP A 109 2.64 5.99 13.34
CA ASP A 109 3.44 7.13 13.79
C ASP A 109 4.22 7.75 12.62
N ARG A 110 4.91 6.91 11.84
CA ARG A 110 5.67 7.35 10.65
C ARG A 110 4.77 7.92 9.54
N ALA A 111 3.52 7.48 9.47
CA ALA A 111 2.50 8.00 8.56
C ALA A 111 1.77 9.25 9.10
N GLY A 112 2.17 9.78 10.26
CA GLY A 112 1.66 11.04 10.83
C GLY A 112 0.63 10.90 11.96
N GLU A 113 0.29 9.69 12.38
CA GLU A 113 -0.61 9.46 13.52
C GLU A 113 0.14 9.59 14.85
N SER A 114 0.35 10.82 15.30
CA SER A 114 1.08 11.13 16.56
C SER A 114 0.53 10.46 17.83
N GLU A 115 -0.72 10.00 17.82
CA GLU A 115 -1.30 9.18 18.90
C GLU A 115 -0.59 7.83 19.04
N ALA A 116 -0.10 7.25 17.94
CA ALA A 116 0.53 5.95 17.94
C ALA A 116 1.82 5.90 18.79
N ALA A 117 2.65 6.96 18.73
CA ALA A 117 3.84 7.08 19.56
C ALA A 117 3.52 7.03 21.06
N LYS A 118 2.47 7.74 21.49
CA LYS A 118 2.03 7.74 22.90
C LYS A 118 1.58 6.36 23.36
N ILE A 119 0.89 5.63 22.48
CA ILE A 119 0.48 4.26 22.77
C ILE A 119 1.72 3.37 22.91
N ILE A 120 2.66 3.42 21.96
CA ILE A 120 3.91 2.64 22.04
C ILE A 120 4.63 2.91 23.35
N ASP A 121 4.83 4.18 23.72
CA ASP A 121 5.52 4.58 24.94
C ASP A 121 4.86 4.00 26.19
N GLY A 122 3.53 3.96 26.22
CA GLY A 122 2.74 3.33 27.28
C GLY A 122 3.02 1.84 27.45
N PHE A 123 3.40 1.11 26.39
CA PHE A 123 3.64 -0.34 26.42
C PHE A 123 5.12 -0.73 26.34
N LEU A 124 6.06 0.23 26.25
CA LEU A 124 7.50 -0.05 26.17
C LEU A 124 8.00 -0.91 27.34
N HIS A 125 7.45 -0.73 28.53
CA HIS A 125 7.82 -1.49 29.72
C HIS A 125 7.46 -2.99 29.65
N GLN A 126 6.57 -3.38 28.74
CA GLN A 126 6.13 -4.77 28.57
C GLN A 126 6.93 -5.52 27.49
N LEU A 127 7.75 -4.80 26.73
CA LEU A 127 8.59 -5.36 25.69
C LEU A 127 10.05 -5.32 26.10
N THR A 128 10.76 -6.43 25.86
CA THR A 128 12.22 -6.42 25.90
C THR A 128 12.76 -5.60 24.72
N ALA A 129 13.97 -5.05 24.86
CA ALA A 129 14.66 -4.36 23.77
C ALA A 129 14.76 -5.20 22.49
N ARG A 130 14.96 -6.52 22.65
CA ARG A 130 14.98 -7.47 21.52
C ARG A 130 13.61 -7.53 20.81
N GLN A 131 12.52 -7.69 21.56
CA GLN A 131 11.18 -7.75 20.98
C GLN A 131 10.79 -6.43 20.30
N LEU A 132 11.15 -5.29 20.90
CA LEU A 132 10.91 -3.98 20.30
C LEU A 132 11.67 -3.82 18.98
N ASN A 133 12.94 -4.22 18.93
CA ASN A 133 13.74 -4.16 17.71
C ASN A 133 13.17 -5.09 16.63
N SER A 134 12.77 -6.31 17.00
CA SER A 134 12.11 -7.23 16.06
C SER A 134 10.76 -6.70 15.57
N ALA A 135 9.98 -6.00 16.41
CA ALA A 135 8.71 -5.40 15.99
C ALA A 135 8.92 -4.25 15.01
N ARG A 136 9.97 -3.43 15.21
CA ARG A 136 10.38 -2.37 14.29
C ARG A 136 10.91 -2.91 12.97
N GLN A 137 11.63 -4.03 13.00
CA GLN A 137 12.07 -4.70 11.79
C GLN A 137 10.87 -5.22 10.99
N LEU A 138 9.91 -5.86 11.65
CA LEU A 138 8.66 -6.27 11.00
C LEU A 138 7.90 -5.06 10.43
N ALA A 139 7.90 -3.92 11.11
CA ALA A 139 7.32 -2.69 10.58
C ALA A 139 8.02 -2.27 9.28
N ALA A 140 9.35 -2.26 9.23
CA ALA A 140 10.10 -1.96 8.02
C ALA A 140 9.75 -2.94 6.87
N GLU A 141 9.70 -4.25 7.13
CA GLU A 141 9.30 -5.24 6.12
C GLU A 141 7.88 -4.99 5.59
N ARG A 142 6.95 -4.58 6.45
CA ARG A 142 5.59 -4.20 6.04
C ARG A 142 5.55 -2.89 5.28
N PHE A 143 6.42 -1.93 5.61
CA PHE A 143 6.56 -0.69 4.86
C PHE A 143 6.98 -0.95 3.42
N GLU A 144 7.97 -1.83 3.21
CA GLU A 144 8.37 -2.24 1.85
C GLU A 144 7.19 -2.86 1.11
N GLN A 145 6.41 -3.75 1.74
CA GLN A 145 5.20 -4.32 1.13
C GLN A 145 4.14 -3.27 0.76
N ILE A 146 3.97 -2.24 1.59
CA ILE A 146 3.03 -1.14 1.31
C ILE A 146 3.52 -0.32 0.11
N CYS A 147 4.82 -0.06 0.04
CA CYS A 147 5.45 0.62 -1.08
C CYS A 147 5.28 -0.21 -2.37
N ASP A 148 5.67 -1.48 -2.35
CA ASP A 148 5.56 -2.39 -3.49
C ASP A 148 4.11 -2.51 -3.99
N ALA A 149 3.15 -2.68 -3.09
CA ALA A 149 1.72 -2.74 -3.43
C ALA A 149 1.20 -1.42 -4.05
N SER A 150 1.88 -0.31 -3.82
CA SER A 150 1.58 0.99 -4.43
C SER A 150 2.20 1.15 -5.84
N PHE A 151 3.17 0.31 -6.22
CA PHE A 151 3.92 0.36 -7.48
C PHE A 151 3.66 -0.82 -8.43
N ASP A 152 3.11 -1.94 -7.95
CA ASP A 152 2.81 -3.12 -8.77
C ASP A 152 1.59 -2.89 -9.69
N VAL A 153 1.82 -2.23 -10.83
CA VAL A 153 0.83 -2.02 -11.91
C VAL A 153 1.00 -3.02 -13.07
N HIS A 154 1.77 -4.11 -12.90
CA HIS A 154 2.12 -5.01 -14.01
C HIS A 154 1.56 -6.44 -13.93
N GLY A 155 0.68 -6.76 -12.98
CA GLY A 155 0.07 -8.09 -12.96
C GLY A 155 -1.25 -8.13 -12.23
N LEU A 156 -2.35 -8.02 -12.97
CA LEU A 156 -3.62 -8.76 -12.84
C LEU A 156 -4.56 -8.35 -13.98
#